data_AF-A0A1B1PIY2-F1
#
_entry.id   AF-A0A1B1PIY2-F1
#
_cell.length_a   1.000
_cell.length_b   1.000
_cell.length_c   1.000
_cell.angle_alpha   90.00
_cell.angle_beta   90.00
_cell.angle_gamma   90.00
#
_symmetry.space_group_name_H-M   'P 1'
#
loop_
_entity.id
_entity.type
_entity.pdbx_description
1 polymer ?
#
loop_
_entity_poly.entity_id
_entity_poly.type
_entity_poly.pdbx_seq_one_letter_code
_entity_poly.pdbx_strand_id
1 'polypeptide(L)'
;WDGNVPIPAILAPKPLWTGKQILSMTIPVGINIVRAPEVSSPNPVEDDGMLIENGEIIYGIVDKKTVGAAQGGLVHVVFREKGPEACRGLFSGLQMVVNYWLFHNGFSIGIGDTIADEKTMDHITNRIAMAKAKVYKYIEQGQRDEIKAKPGMTIRESFESEVNAELNICRDDTGRHAEKSLKNDNNVKQMVVAGSKGSFINISQMSACVGQQSVEGKRIPFGFKHRTLPHFA
;
A
#
# COMPACT_ATOMS: atom_id res chain seq x y z
N TRP A 1 19.74 2.43 27.37
CA TRP A 1 20.13 3.85 27.45
C TRP A 1 21.30 3.96 28.38
N ASP A 2 22.32 4.68 27.96
CA ASP A 2 23.62 4.88 28.62
C ASP A 2 23.66 6.17 29.46
N GLY A 3 22.54 6.91 29.55
CA GLY A 3 22.44 8.15 30.33
C GLY A 3 22.88 9.41 29.58
N ASN A 4 23.42 9.26 28.37
CA ASN A 4 23.89 10.38 27.56
C ASN A 4 22.79 10.87 26.62
N VAL A 5 22.67 12.19 26.51
CA VAL A 5 21.78 12.83 25.52
C VAL A 5 22.60 13.07 24.25
N PRO A 6 22.15 12.60 23.07
CA PRO A 6 22.91 12.78 21.84
C PRO A 6 22.95 14.26 21.43
N ILE A 7 23.99 14.65 20.70
CA ILE A 7 24.16 16.02 20.20
C ILE A 7 23.05 16.32 19.18
N PRO A 8 22.26 17.40 19.30
CA PRO A 8 21.17 17.68 18.37
C PRO A 8 21.65 17.82 16.93
N ALA A 9 20.86 17.30 15.99
CA ALA A 9 21.16 17.40 14.56
C ALA A 9 21.18 18.85 14.04
N ILE A 10 20.37 19.74 14.63
CA ILE A 10 20.36 21.18 14.33
C ILE A 10 20.75 21.92 15.60
N LEU A 11 21.83 22.70 15.56
CA LEU A 11 22.34 23.45 16.72
C LEU A 11 21.81 24.89 16.78
N ALA A 12 21.67 25.54 15.63
CA ALA A 12 21.18 26.92 15.50
C ALA A 12 20.03 26.97 14.49
N PRO A 13 19.00 27.81 14.69
CA PRO A 13 18.82 28.81 15.76
C PRO A 13 18.37 28.23 17.11
N LYS A 14 17.89 26.99 17.13
CA LYS A 14 17.47 26.28 18.35
C LYS A 14 17.92 24.82 18.26
N PRO A 15 18.36 24.19 19.36
CA PRO A 15 18.72 22.78 19.37
C PRO A 15 17.49 21.91 19.04
N LEU A 16 17.54 21.17 17.93
CA LEU A 16 16.50 20.24 17.50
C LEU A 16 17.08 18.88 17.15
N TRP A 17 16.39 17.83 17.60
CA TRP A 17 16.70 16.43 17.30
C TRP A 17 15.76 15.90 16.23
N THR A 18 16.25 14.99 15.38
CA THR A 18 15.41 14.33 14.39
C THR A 18 14.76 13.07 14.96
N GLY A 19 13.63 12.64 14.38
CA GLY A 19 13.00 11.37 14.76
C GLY A 19 13.93 10.18 14.55
N LYS A 20 14.70 10.17 13.45
CA LYS A 20 15.71 9.13 13.16
C LYS A 20 16.78 9.06 14.24
N GLN A 21 17.25 10.20 14.73
CA GLN A 21 18.26 10.27 15.78
C GLN A 21 17.76 9.65 17.08
N ILE A 22 16.53 10.00 17.49
CA ILE A 22 15.95 9.45 18.73
C ILE A 22 15.68 7.95 18.58
N LEU A 23 15.19 7.51 17.41
CA LEU A 23 14.94 6.09 17.15
C LEU A 23 16.24 5.27 17.11
N SER A 24 17.32 5.84 16.58
CA SER A 24 18.64 5.20 16.52
C SER A 24 19.18 4.83 17.89
N MET A 25 18.86 5.60 18.94
CA MET A 25 19.27 5.27 20.32
C MET A 25 18.69 3.93 20.83
N THR A 26 17.66 3.41 20.19
CA THR A 26 17.07 2.11 20.54
C THR A 26 17.75 0.94 19.82
N ILE A 27 18.51 1.23 18.76
CA ILE A 27 19.20 0.22 17.95
C ILE A 27 20.55 -0.10 18.61
N PRO A 28 20.88 -1.39 18.82
CA PRO A 28 22.18 -1.77 19.36
C PRO A 28 23.35 -1.33 18.48
N VAL A 29 24.45 -0.94 19.12
CA VAL A 29 25.69 -0.54 18.43
C VAL A 29 26.26 -1.71 17.62
N GLY A 30 26.79 -1.44 16.44
CA GLY A 30 27.41 -2.44 15.56
C GLY A 30 26.45 -3.18 14.65
N ILE A 31 25.21 -2.69 14.50
CA ILE A 31 24.24 -3.18 13.52
C ILE A 31 24.41 -2.39 12.22
N ASN A 32 24.55 -3.10 11.10
CA ASN A 32 24.66 -2.50 9.78
C ASN A 32 23.60 -3.07 8.84
N ILE A 33 22.82 -2.20 8.21
CA ILE A 33 21.77 -2.59 7.26
C ILE A 33 21.80 -1.66 6.06
N VAL A 34 21.85 -2.26 4.87
CA VAL A 34 21.78 -1.53 3.61
C VAL A 34 20.63 -2.08 2.79
N ARG A 35 19.69 -1.21 2.46
CA ARG A 35 18.63 -1.45 1.49
C ARG A 35 18.71 -0.38 0.42
N ALA A 36 19.01 -0.81 -0.80
CA ALA A 36 19.09 0.10 -1.93
C ALA A 36 17.71 0.76 -2.19
N PRO A 37 17.68 2.07 -2.49
CA PRO A 37 16.49 2.74 -3.01
C PRO A 37 16.11 2.19 -4.40
N GLU A 38 14.88 2.44 -4.84
CA GLU A 38 14.40 2.08 -6.18
C GLU A 38 15.25 2.74 -7.28
N VAL A 39 15.61 4.01 -7.08
CA VAL A 39 16.61 4.70 -7.90
C VAL A 39 17.93 4.65 -7.15
N SER A 40 18.82 3.74 -7.58
CA SER A 40 20.14 3.55 -6.96
C SER A 40 20.94 4.85 -6.95
N SER A 41 20.96 5.49 -5.79
CA SER A 41 21.71 6.70 -5.50
C SER A 41 22.24 6.59 -4.07
N PRO A 42 23.50 6.97 -3.81
CA PRO A 42 24.02 7.06 -2.45
C PRO A 42 23.30 8.14 -1.61
N ASN A 43 22.64 9.10 -2.28
CA ASN A 43 21.86 10.17 -1.65
C ASN A 43 20.43 10.16 -2.23
N PRO A 44 19.50 9.39 -1.64
CA PRO A 44 18.13 9.33 -2.12
C PRO A 44 17.39 10.63 -1.80
N VAL A 45 16.83 11.28 -2.83
CA VAL A 45 16.10 12.56 -2.68
C VAL A 45 14.78 12.37 -1.94
N GLU A 46 14.12 11.22 -2.14
CA GLU A 46 12.82 10.90 -1.54
C GLU A 46 12.94 10.14 -0.20
N ASP A 47 14.16 10.06 0.38
CA ASP A 47 14.45 9.30 1.60
C ASP A 47 14.06 7.80 1.48
N ASP A 48 14.13 7.29 0.25
CA ASP A 48 13.88 5.89 -0.10
C ASP A 48 15.10 5.02 0.25
N GLY A 49 14.87 3.72 0.41
CA GLY A 49 15.86 2.76 0.89
C GLY A 49 15.98 2.75 2.42
N MET A 50 17.12 2.27 2.91
CA MET A 50 17.47 2.28 4.34
C MET A 50 18.98 2.12 4.48
N LEU A 51 19.63 3.01 5.25
CA LEU A 51 21.02 2.85 5.66
C LEU A 51 21.12 3.01 7.17
N ILE A 52 21.52 1.92 7.82
CA ILE A 52 21.87 1.89 9.23
C ILE A 52 23.34 1.53 9.32
N GLU A 53 24.13 2.39 9.94
CA GLU A 53 25.57 2.20 10.13
C GLU A 53 25.90 2.26 11.62
N ASN A 54 26.52 1.21 12.13
CA ASN A 54 26.89 1.07 13.54
C ASN A 54 25.75 1.31 14.56
N GLY A 55 24.51 1.03 14.17
CA GLY A 55 23.31 1.30 14.99
C GLY A 55 22.71 2.70 14.82
N GLU A 56 23.22 3.53 13.91
CA GLU A 56 22.66 4.85 13.60
C GLU A 56 21.98 4.86 12.24
N ILE A 57 20.75 5.41 12.18
CA ILE A 57 20.00 5.57 10.93
C ILE A 57 20.51 6.81 10.21
N ILE A 58 21.18 6.61 9.08
CA ILE A 58 21.74 7.70 8.26
C ILE A 58 20.66 8.27 7.34
N TYR A 59 19.97 7.40 6.60
CA TYR A 59 18.83 7.77 5.75
C TYR A 59 17.82 6.62 5.64
N GLY A 60 16.63 6.93 5.14
CA GLY A 60 15.55 5.97 4.93
C GLY A 60 14.39 6.16 5.90
N ILE A 61 13.17 5.96 5.39
CA ILE A 61 11.97 5.89 6.21
C ILE A 61 11.83 4.49 6.81
N VAL A 62 11.63 4.43 8.13
CA VAL A 62 11.44 3.17 8.85
C VAL A 62 10.02 2.67 8.66
N ASP A 63 9.89 1.66 7.79
CA ASP A 63 8.62 1.07 7.36
C ASP A 63 8.54 -0.43 7.73
N LYS A 64 7.42 -1.07 7.38
CA LYS A 64 7.24 -2.53 7.53
C LYS A 64 8.40 -3.33 6.92
N LYS A 65 9.00 -2.88 5.81
CA LYS A 65 10.11 -3.59 5.17
C LYS A 65 11.37 -3.57 6.06
N THR A 66 11.55 -2.55 6.91
CA THR A 66 12.69 -2.47 7.84
C THR A 66 12.42 -3.16 9.17
N VAL A 67 11.32 -2.83 9.85
CA VAL A 67 11.04 -3.29 11.23
C VAL A 67 10.08 -4.49 11.30
N GLY A 68 9.45 -4.86 10.18
CA GLY A 68 8.57 -6.02 10.12
C GLY A 68 9.32 -7.34 10.01
N ALA A 69 8.56 -8.42 9.81
CA ALA A 69 9.07 -9.77 9.61
C ALA A 69 9.64 -9.96 8.19
N ALA A 70 10.59 -9.10 7.80
CA ALA A 70 11.27 -9.16 6.52
C ALA A 70 12.62 -9.89 6.65
N GLN A 71 12.97 -10.67 5.63
CA GLN A 71 14.29 -11.28 5.54
C GLN A 71 15.35 -10.17 5.43
N GLY A 72 16.30 -10.16 6.36
CA GLY A 72 17.32 -9.12 6.42
C GLY A 72 16.82 -7.78 6.98
N GLY A 73 15.61 -7.75 7.55
CA GLY A 73 15.13 -6.60 8.30
C GLY A 73 15.86 -6.41 9.63
N LEU A 74 15.61 -5.29 10.29
CA LEU A 74 16.27 -4.87 11.53
C LEU A 74 16.18 -5.93 12.63
N VAL A 75 14.97 -6.47 12.85
CA VAL A 75 14.73 -7.51 13.86
C VAL A 75 15.55 -8.77 13.54
N HIS A 76 15.63 -9.16 12.26
CA HIS A 76 16.37 -10.35 11.86
C HIS A 76 17.87 -10.18 12.08
N VAL A 77 18.44 -9.04 11.67
CA VAL A 77 19.87 -8.75 11.81
C VAL A 77 20.25 -8.65 13.29
N VAL A 78 19.49 -7.90 14.09
CA VAL A 78 19.76 -7.75 15.53
C VAL A 78 19.69 -9.10 16.25
N PHE A 79 18.71 -9.94 15.94
CA PHE A 79 18.61 -11.27 16.54
C PHE A 79 19.81 -12.16 16.19
N ARG A 80 20.31 -12.07 14.95
CA ARG A 80 21.45 -12.86 14.47
C ARG A 80 22.79 -12.37 15.01
N GLU A 81 23.01 -11.07 15.06
CA GLU A 81 24.30 -10.47 15.42
C GLU A 81 24.45 -10.24 16.93
N LYS A 82 23.37 -9.89 17.64
CA LYS A 82 23.40 -9.52 19.06
C LYS A 82 22.63 -10.47 19.97
N GLY A 83 21.91 -11.42 19.40
CA GLY A 83 21.17 -12.44 20.14
C GLY A 83 19.78 -12.00 20.62
N PRO A 84 19.07 -12.92 21.31
CA PRO A 84 17.66 -12.74 21.67
C PRO A 84 17.42 -11.64 22.71
N GLU A 85 18.29 -11.48 23.71
CA GLU A 85 18.11 -10.46 24.76
C GLU A 85 18.24 -9.04 24.21
N ALA A 86 19.20 -8.79 23.32
CA ALA A 86 19.34 -7.52 22.64
C ALA A 86 18.13 -7.21 21.74
N CYS A 87 17.61 -8.24 21.05
CA CYS A 87 16.40 -8.12 20.24
C CYS A 87 15.15 -7.82 21.09
N ARG A 88 15.01 -8.44 22.27
CA ARG A 88 13.96 -8.09 23.24
C ARG A 88 14.05 -6.63 23.69
N GLY A 89 15.26 -6.16 23.97
CA GLY A 89 15.55 -4.77 24.30
C GLY A 89 15.12 -3.82 23.17
N LEU A 90 15.45 -4.17 21.92
CA LEU A 90 15.05 -3.42 20.73
C LEU A 90 13.52 -3.28 20.63
N PHE A 91 12.76 -4.37 20.75
CA PHE A 91 11.29 -4.32 20.69
C PHE A 91 10.71 -3.39 21.76
N SER A 92 11.22 -3.52 22.99
CA SER A 92 10.75 -2.72 24.12
C SER A 92 11.08 -1.24 23.94
N GLY A 93 12.29 -0.94 23.47
CA GLY A 93 12.77 0.41 23.19
C GLY A 93 11.98 1.09 22.07
N LEU A 94 11.85 0.42 20.92
CA LEU A 94 11.08 0.93 19.76
C LEU A 94 9.63 1.21 20.15
N GLN A 95 8.96 0.26 20.81
CA GLN A 95 7.56 0.43 21.21
C GLN A 95 7.40 1.57 22.21
N MET A 96 8.26 1.66 23.24
CA MET A 96 8.14 2.71 24.25
C MET A 96 8.32 4.11 23.65
N VAL A 97 9.35 4.30 22.82
CA VAL A 97 9.64 5.59 22.19
C VAL A 97 8.54 5.98 21.20
N VAL A 98 8.15 5.08 20.30
CA VAL A 98 7.14 5.36 19.27
C VAL A 98 5.76 5.57 19.89
N ASN A 99 5.36 4.75 20.88
CA ASN A 99 4.07 4.93 21.54
C ASN A 99 4.00 6.24 22.32
N TYR A 100 5.09 6.63 23.00
CA TYR A 100 5.15 7.90 23.71
C TYR A 100 5.07 9.09 22.75
N TRP A 101 5.77 9.03 21.61
CA TRP A 101 5.67 10.04 20.56
C TRP A 101 4.27 10.11 19.96
N LEU A 102 3.68 8.96 19.62
CA LEU A 102 2.36 8.86 19.02
C LEU A 102 1.25 9.36 19.95
N PHE A 103 1.40 9.14 21.26
CA PHE A 103 0.47 9.66 22.28
C PHE A 103 0.37 11.20 22.24
N HIS A 104 1.48 11.90 22.00
CA HIS A 104 1.50 13.36 21.93
C HIS A 104 1.19 13.90 20.53
N ASN A 105 1.57 13.17 19.47
CA ASN A 105 1.29 13.57 18.09
C ASN A 105 -0.19 13.37 17.73
N GLY A 106 -0.77 12.26 18.19
CA GLY A 106 -2.08 11.79 17.74
C GLY A 106 -2.04 11.20 16.33
N PHE A 107 -2.96 10.28 16.06
CA PHE A 107 -3.21 9.74 14.72
C PHE A 107 -4.67 9.27 14.67
N SER A 108 -5.39 9.63 13.61
CA SER A 108 -6.81 9.31 13.47
C SER A 108 -7.20 9.16 12.02
N ILE A 109 -8.34 8.52 11.75
CA ILE A 109 -8.92 8.40 10.40
C ILE A 109 -10.35 8.90 10.47
N GLY A 110 -10.76 9.66 9.47
CA GLY A 110 -12.13 10.09 9.29
C GLY A 110 -12.69 9.77 7.90
N ILE A 111 -13.96 10.09 7.69
CA ILE A 111 -14.59 9.99 6.36
C ILE A 111 -13.92 10.89 5.32
N GLY A 112 -13.30 11.99 5.75
CA GLY A 112 -12.53 12.87 4.87
C GLY A 112 -11.35 12.16 4.20
N ASP A 113 -10.81 11.11 4.82
CA ASP A 113 -9.69 10.35 4.25
C ASP A 113 -10.14 9.42 3.10
N THR A 114 -11.44 9.16 2.95
CA THR A 114 -12.00 8.29 1.90
C THR A 114 -12.62 9.06 0.74
N ILE A 115 -12.69 10.40 0.82
CA ILE A 115 -13.30 11.24 -0.20
C ILE A 115 -12.21 11.69 -1.18
N ALA A 116 -12.34 11.29 -2.44
CA ALA A 116 -11.50 11.79 -3.53
C ALA A 116 -11.99 13.16 -4.01
N ASP A 117 -11.12 13.92 -4.67
CA ASP A 117 -11.47 15.20 -5.26
C ASP A 117 -12.41 15.06 -6.47
N GLU A 118 -13.19 16.11 -6.76
CA GLU A 118 -14.21 16.11 -7.81
C GLU A 118 -13.64 15.74 -9.19
N LYS A 119 -12.45 16.24 -9.54
CA LYS A 119 -11.79 15.92 -10.81
C LYS A 119 -11.43 14.43 -10.90
N THR A 120 -10.98 13.85 -9.80
CA THR A 120 -10.72 12.41 -9.73
C THR A 120 -12.01 11.60 -9.83
N MET A 121 -13.09 12.03 -9.18
CA MET A 121 -14.39 11.38 -9.26
C MET A 121 -14.99 11.44 -10.68
N ASP A 122 -14.82 12.55 -11.39
CA ASP A 122 -15.21 12.68 -12.79
C ASP A 122 -14.41 11.71 -13.68
N HIS A 123 -13.09 11.65 -13.49
CA HIS A 123 -12.24 10.71 -14.21
C HIS A 123 -12.65 9.24 -13.94
N ILE A 124 -12.91 8.89 -12.69
CA ILE A 124 -13.38 7.55 -12.29
C ILE A 124 -14.71 7.22 -12.99
N THR A 125 -15.67 8.14 -12.94
CA THR A 125 -16.99 7.96 -13.56
C THR A 125 -16.89 7.78 -15.07
N ASN A 126 -16.07 8.61 -15.74
CA ASN A 126 -15.80 8.50 -17.17
C ASN A 126 -15.15 7.17 -17.52
N ARG A 127 -14.15 6.72 -16.74
CA ARG A 127 -13.48 5.43 -16.96
C ARG A 127 -14.45 4.26 -16.82
N ILE A 128 -15.33 4.28 -15.82
CA ILE A 128 -16.39 3.27 -15.63
C ILE A 128 -17.36 3.26 -16.81
N ALA A 129 -17.77 4.44 -17.31
CA ALA A 129 -18.64 4.55 -18.47
C ALA A 129 -18.00 3.96 -19.74
N MET A 130 -16.70 4.24 -19.96
CA MET A 130 -15.94 3.66 -21.08
C MET A 130 -15.83 2.13 -20.97
N ALA A 131 -15.58 1.59 -19.78
CA ALA A 131 -15.51 0.15 -19.56
C ALA A 131 -16.86 -0.52 -19.83
N LYS A 132 -17.97 0.08 -19.34
CA LYS A 132 -19.33 -0.38 -19.65
C LYS A 132 -19.59 -0.38 -21.15
N ALA A 133 -19.23 0.68 -21.86
CA ALA A 133 -19.40 0.78 -23.31
C ALA A 133 -18.60 -0.30 -24.08
N LYS A 134 -17.39 -0.65 -23.64
CA LYS A 134 -16.63 -1.76 -24.21
C LYS A 134 -17.28 -3.11 -23.94
N VAL A 135 -17.78 -3.35 -22.73
CA VAL A 135 -18.51 -4.58 -22.40
C VAL A 135 -19.76 -4.72 -23.28
N TYR A 136 -20.48 -3.64 -23.55
CA TYR A 136 -21.59 -3.66 -24.52
C TYR A 136 -21.14 -4.07 -25.92
N LYS A 137 -19.99 -3.59 -26.40
CA LYS A 137 -19.43 -4.02 -27.69
C LYS A 137 -19.10 -5.52 -27.70
N TYR A 138 -18.52 -6.05 -26.61
CA TYR A 138 -18.30 -7.49 -26.50
C TYR A 138 -19.60 -8.28 -26.52
N ILE A 139 -20.66 -7.78 -25.87
CA ILE A 139 -21.98 -8.43 -25.90
C ILE A 139 -22.52 -8.45 -27.34
N GLU A 140 -22.43 -7.33 -28.07
CA GLU A 140 -22.89 -7.24 -29.45
C GLU A 140 -22.10 -8.17 -30.40
N GLN A 141 -20.77 -8.21 -30.25
CA GLN A 141 -19.91 -9.14 -31.00
C GLN A 141 -20.26 -10.60 -30.71
N GLY A 142 -20.55 -10.92 -29.45
CA GLY A 142 -21.00 -12.26 -29.05
C GLY A 142 -22.35 -12.64 -29.65
N GLN A 143 -23.28 -11.69 -29.78
CA GLN A 143 -24.58 -11.91 -30.42
C GLN A 143 -24.48 -12.07 -31.94
N ARG A 144 -23.49 -11.44 -32.58
CA ARG A 144 -23.21 -11.55 -34.02
C ARG A 144 -22.28 -12.71 -34.40
N ASP A 145 -21.91 -13.54 -33.42
CA ASP A 145 -20.99 -14.67 -33.59
C ASP A 145 -19.60 -14.27 -34.12
N GLU A 146 -19.15 -13.05 -33.77
CA GLU A 146 -17.85 -12.49 -34.20
C GLU A 146 -16.70 -12.85 -33.24
N ILE A 147 -17.01 -13.41 -32.06
CA ILE A 147 -16.02 -13.76 -31.03
C ILE A 147 -15.36 -15.10 -31.36
N LYS A 148 -14.03 -15.08 -31.48
CA LYS A 148 -13.24 -16.30 -31.67
C LYS A 148 -12.86 -16.91 -30.32
N ALA A 149 -12.99 -18.24 -30.23
CA ALA A 149 -12.54 -18.98 -29.06
C ALA A 149 -11.03 -18.87 -28.88
N LYS A 150 -10.58 -18.60 -27.66
CA LYS A 150 -9.17 -18.65 -27.28
C LYS A 150 -8.71 -20.10 -27.12
N PRO A 151 -7.42 -20.41 -27.33
CA PRO A 151 -6.91 -21.77 -27.17
C PRO A 151 -7.25 -22.35 -25.78
N GLY A 152 -7.85 -23.54 -25.75
CA GLY A 152 -8.23 -24.23 -24.51
C GLY A 152 -9.48 -23.68 -23.82
N MET A 153 -10.24 -22.78 -24.46
CA MET A 153 -11.48 -22.22 -23.92
C MET A 153 -12.65 -22.40 -24.89
N THR A 154 -13.85 -22.57 -24.35
CA THR A 154 -15.08 -22.43 -25.15
C THR A 154 -15.31 -20.98 -25.57
N ILE A 155 -16.20 -20.73 -26.55
CA ILE A 155 -16.58 -19.37 -26.96
C ILE A 155 -17.14 -18.58 -25.78
N ARG A 156 -18.00 -19.21 -24.96
CA ARG A 156 -18.58 -18.58 -23.76
C ARG A 156 -17.53 -18.24 -22.71
N GLU A 157 -16.59 -19.14 -22.44
CA GLU A 157 -15.49 -18.87 -21.50
C GLU A 157 -14.55 -17.78 -22.04
N SER A 158 -14.33 -17.74 -23.35
CA SER A 158 -13.53 -16.69 -23.99
C SER A 158 -14.19 -15.32 -23.81
N PHE A 159 -15.50 -15.22 -24.03
CA PHE A 159 -16.28 -14.00 -23.77
C PHE A 159 -16.23 -13.59 -22.29
N GLU A 160 -16.47 -14.52 -21.36
CA GLU A 160 -16.42 -14.23 -19.93
C GLU A 160 -15.03 -13.79 -19.47
N SER A 161 -13.97 -14.38 -20.03
CA SER A 161 -12.59 -13.99 -19.75
C SER A 161 -12.31 -12.55 -20.19
N GLU A 162 -12.77 -12.15 -21.38
CA GLU A 162 -12.60 -10.78 -21.90
C GLU A 162 -13.36 -9.74 -21.09
N VAL A 163 -14.61 -10.03 -20.74
CA VAL A 163 -15.42 -9.13 -19.92
C VAL A 163 -14.82 -8.96 -18.53
N ASN A 164 -14.40 -10.05 -17.88
CA ASN A 164 -13.76 -9.97 -16.55
C ASN A 164 -12.43 -9.22 -16.62
N ALA A 165 -11.63 -9.43 -17.67
CA ALA A 165 -10.38 -8.72 -17.86
C ALA A 165 -10.60 -7.20 -17.97
N GLU A 166 -11.53 -6.75 -18.82
CA GLU A 166 -11.81 -5.31 -18.99
C GLU A 166 -12.35 -4.67 -17.69
N LEU A 167 -13.23 -5.37 -16.96
CA LEU A 167 -13.76 -4.87 -15.69
C LEU A 167 -12.67 -4.80 -14.59
N ASN A 168 -11.75 -5.75 -14.55
CA ASN A 168 -10.62 -5.74 -13.62
C ASN A 168 -9.63 -4.62 -13.96
N ILE A 169 -9.32 -4.41 -15.24
CA ILE A 169 -8.48 -3.30 -15.70
C ILE A 169 -9.12 -1.97 -15.29
N CYS A 170 -10.43 -1.81 -15.50
CA CYS A 170 -11.14 -0.60 -15.09
C CYS A 170 -10.99 -0.34 -13.58
N ARG A 171 -11.18 -1.37 -12.73
CA ARG A 171 -11.02 -1.25 -11.27
C ARG A 171 -9.61 -0.84 -10.87
N ASP A 172 -8.60 -1.44 -11.50
CA ASP A 172 -7.20 -1.18 -11.16
C ASP A 172 -6.79 0.23 -11.61
N ASP A 173 -7.26 0.68 -12.77
CA ASP A 173 -7.01 2.03 -13.28
C ASP A 173 -7.66 3.11 -12.40
N THR A 174 -8.95 2.94 -12.06
CA THR A 174 -9.66 3.89 -11.19
C THR A 174 -9.05 3.93 -9.79
N GLY A 175 -8.66 2.76 -9.26
CA GLY A 175 -7.96 2.65 -7.99
C GLY A 175 -6.63 3.38 -7.97
N ARG A 176 -5.80 3.22 -9.03
CA ARG A 176 -4.48 3.86 -9.11
C ARG A 176 -4.62 5.37 -9.23
N HIS A 177 -5.61 5.83 -9.98
CA HIS A 177 -5.89 7.26 -10.08
C HIS A 177 -6.35 7.83 -8.72
N ALA A 178 -7.22 7.12 -7.99
CA ALA A 178 -7.64 7.52 -6.66
C ALA A 178 -6.45 7.60 -5.68
N GLU A 179 -5.61 6.58 -5.62
CA GLU A 179 -4.43 6.58 -4.74
C GLU A 179 -3.46 7.74 -5.06
N LYS A 180 -3.20 8.00 -6.35
CA LYS A 180 -2.33 9.11 -6.77
C LYS A 180 -2.91 10.48 -6.44
N SER A 181 -4.23 10.62 -6.48
CA SER A 181 -4.91 11.86 -6.13
C SER A 181 -4.88 12.15 -4.63
N LEU A 182 -4.82 11.10 -3.80
CA LEU A 182 -4.72 11.26 -2.35
C LEU A 182 -3.37 11.86 -1.98
N LYS A 183 -3.42 12.95 -1.23
CA LYS A 183 -2.25 13.62 -0.68
C LYS A 183 -1.46 12.69 0.26
N ASN A 184 -0.17 12.98 0.43
CA ASN A 184 0.70 12.18 1.31
C ASN A 184 0.39 12.36 2.81
N ASP A 185 -0.38 13.40 3.17
CA ASP A 185 -0.88 13.65 4.54
C ASP A 185 -2.19 12.92 4.85
N ASN A 186 -2.78 12.21 3.88
CA ASN A 186 -3.99 11.41 4.10
C ASN A 186 -3.68 10.22 5.02
N ASN A 187 -4.50 10.05 6.07
CA ASN A 187 -4.21 9.08 7.13
C ASN A 187 -4.32 7.63 6.64
N VAL A 188 -5.27 7.33 5.76
CA VAL A 188 -5.43 6.00 5.17
C VAL A 188 -4.21 5.67 4.30
N LYS A 189 -3.76 6.64 3.49
CA LYS A 189 -2.56 6.47 2.66
C LYS A 189 -1.31 6.23 3.53
N GLN A 190 -1.13 6.99 4.60
CA GLN A 190 -0.01 6.82 5.52
C GLN A 190 0.03 5.42 6.16
N MET A 191 -1.13 4.85 6.54
CA MET A 191 -1.18 3.49 7.08
C MET A 191 -0.79 2.42 6.07
N VAL A 192 -1.23 2.58 4.82
CA VAL A 192 -0.90 1.65 3.74
C VAL A 192 0.59 1.73 3.40
N VAL A 193 1.15 2.95 3.31
CA VAL A 193 2.58 3.17 3.03
C VAL A 193 3.46 2.65 4.17
N ALA A 194 3.09 2.90 5.43
CA ALA A 194 3.79 2.33 6.58
C ALA A 194 3.68 0.80 6.64
N GLY A 195 2.66 0.23 5.98
CA GLY A 195 2.34 -1.20 6.00
C GLY A 195 1.70 -1.67 7.31
N SER A 196 1.13 -0.75 8.10
CA SER A 196 0.52 -1.07 9.40
C SER A 196 -0.80 -1.80 9.23
N LYS A 197 -1.70 -1.28 8.37
CA LYS A 197 -2.97 -1.91 8.03
C LYS A 197 -3.54 -1.34 6.75
N GLY A 198 -4.23 -2.20 6.01
CA GLY A 198 -4.79 -1.87 4.70
C GLY A 198 -3.81 -2.13 3.57
N SER A 199 -4.33 -2.01 2.35
CA SER A 199 -3.61 -2.19 1.10
C SER A 199 -4.16 -1.23 0.06
N PHE A 200 -3.49 -1.14 -1.08
CA PHE A 200 -3.96 -0.42 -2.25
C PHE A 200 -5.42 -0.75 -2.63
N ILE A 201 -5.80 -2.03 -2.52
CA ILE A 201 -7.17 -2.48 -2.84
C ILE A 201 -8.19 -1.82 -1.90
N ASN A 202 -7.85 -1.65 -0.62
CA ASN A 202 -8.78 -1.03 0.33
C ASN A 202 -9.03 0.44 -0.01
N ILE A 203 -7.98 1.19 -0.39
CA ILE A 203 -8.12 2.59 -0.84
C ILE A 203 -9.00 2.66 -2.08
N SER A 204 -8.72 1.82 -3.08
CA SER A 204 -9.48 1.75 -4.33
C SER A 204 -10.96 1.44 -4.09
N GLN A 205 -11.26 0.47 -3.23
CA GLN A 205 -12.64 0.05 -2.97
C GLN A 205 -13.44 1.06 -2.15
N MET A 206 -12.80 1.78 -1.21
CA MET A 206 -13.46 2.80 -0.41
C MET A 206 -13.69 4.10 -1.19
N SER A 207 -12.71 4.50 -2.02
CA SER A 207 -12.69 5.84 -2.63
C SER A 207 -13.07 5.86 -4.11
N ALA A 208 -13.00 4.73 -4.81
CA ALA A 208 -13.29 4.64 -6.25
C ALA A 208 -14.42 3.67 -6.56
N CYS A 209 -14.12 2.37 -6.69
CA CYS A 209 -15.14 1.36 -6.99
C CYS A 209 -14.78 0.00 -6.39
N VAL A 210 -15.80 -0.71 -5.90
CA VAL A 210 -15.62 -2.03 -5.26
C VAL A 210 -15.10 -3.09 -6.26
N GLY A 211 -15.58 -3.03 -7.49
CA GLY A 211 -15.26 -3.97 -8.57
C GLY A 211 -16.26 -5.13 -8.72
N GLN A 212 -16.00 -5.98 -9.72
CA GLN A 212 -16.83 -7.13 -10.05
C GLN A 212 -16.83 -8.18 -8.93
N GLN A 213 -18.00 -8.70 -8.57
CA GLN A 213 -18.15 -9.80 -7.62
C GLN A 213 -18.13 -11.14 -8.36
N SER A 214 -17.37 -12.10 -7.82
CA SER A 214 -17.18 -13.41 -8.42
C SER A 214 -17.46 -14.52 -7.41
N VAL A 215 -18.10 -15.59 -7.87
CA VAL A 215 -18.39 -16.83 -7.12
C VAL A 215 -17.80 -17.98 -7.91
N GLU A 216 -16.98 -18.82 -7.26
CA GLU A 216 -16.28 -19.94 -7.90
C GLU A 216 -15.46 -19.54 -9.15
N GLY A 217 -14.84 -18.36 -9.10
CA GLY A 217 -14.03 -17.83 -10.22
C GLY A 217 -14.84 -17.33 -11.42
N LYS A 218 -16.17 -17.34 -11.35
CA LYS A 218 -17.08 -16.84 -12.40
C LYS A 218 -17.87 -15.64 -11.89
N ARG A 219 -18.45 -14.87 -12.80
CA ARG A 219 -19.46 -13.86 -12.43
C ARG A 219 -20.69 -14.55 -11.84
N ILE A 220 -21.53 -13.78 -11.16
CA ILE A 220 -22.72 -14.30 -10.47
C ILE A 220 -23.53 -15.21 -11.43
N PRO A 221 -23.72 -16.50 -11.08
CA PRO A 221 -24.41 -17.44 -11.96
C PRO A 221 -25.90 -17.12 -12.06
N PHE A 222 -26.56 -17.62 -13.10
CA PHE A 222 -28.00 -17.51 -13.24
C PHE A 222 -28.71 -18.48 -12.29
N GLY A 223 -29.13 -17.96 -11.13
CA GLY A 223 -29.94 -18.71 -10.16
C GLY A 223 -31.43 -18.81 -10.54
N PHE A 224 -31.92 -17.91 -11.39
CA PHE A 224 -33.24 -17.98 -12.02
C PHE A 224 -33.11 -18.41 -13.48
N LYS A 225 -34.25 -18.70 -14.13
CA LYS A 225 -34.30 -19.04 -15.55
C LYS A 225 -33.63 -17.94 -16.40
N HIS A 226 -32.40 -18.20 -16.85
CA HIS A 226 -31.54 -17.33 -17.66
C HIS A 226 -31.26 -15.92 -17.10
N ARG A 227 -31.37 -15.72 -15.78
CA ARG A 227 -31.11 -14.42 -15.14
C ARG A 227 -30.58 -14.55 -13.71
N THR A 228 -29.93 -13.50 -13.22
CA THR A 228 -29.33 -13.46 -11.87
C THR A 228 -30.34 -13.12 -10.77
N LEU A 229 -31.17 -12.10 -10.99
CA LEU A 229 -32.19 -11.61 -10.04
C LEU A 229 -33.50 -11.28 -10.79
N PRO A 230 -34.66 -11.25 -10.10
CA PRO A 230 -35.96 -10.98 -10.74
C PRO A 230 -36.09 -9.58 -11.35
N HIS A 231 -35.17 -8.66 -11.04
CA HIS A 231 -35.12 -7.30 -11.58
C HIS A 231 -34.47 -7.20 -12.97
N PHE A 232 -33.77 -8.25 -13.41
CA PHE A 232 -33.12 -8.28 -14.71
C PHE A 232 -33.94 -9.09 -15.70
N ALA A 233 -33.97 -8.59 -16.94
CA ALA A 233 -34.55 -9.28 -18.09
C ALA A 233 -33.69 -10.47 -18.52
#